data_AF-A0A2K3QEH1-F1
#
_entry.id   AF-A0A2K3QEH1-F1
#
_cell.length_a   1.000
_cell.length_b   1.000
_cell.length_c   1.000
_cell.angle_alpha   90.00
_cell.angle_beta   90.00
_cell.angle_gamma   90.00
#
_symmetry.space_group_name_H-M   'P 1'
#
loop_
_entity.id
_entity.type
_entity.pdbx_description
1 polymer ?
#
loop_
_entity_poly.entity_id
_entity_poly.type
_entity_poly.pdbx_seq_one_letter_code
_entity_poly.pdbx_strand_id
1 'polypeptide(L)'
;MTAITAEQQSEREHEVTYELLLTLLEYGPQNHVSKTRSWADITSDRHQFSSPVQWIATQDSLLDARHVQRYVEIGPSGTLSSMLQQTLEQKPGPASGHGGPKCLTFADELEEVRRTTEGESESTDPATASDEPDARPTPAAPEPTPVAAPIVGAKTRRCLELEDAPATASEALLAIVASGLRTAKASVDTSHSIKFLAKGRSALQNEIVGNLTAEFRQLPDAVEEIALVELGRELQRTFGGKLGPHLNEWLANKVSAKLGPSMTVSKLRARLRESFGLKEGRQDSFFLGADFDSIGSRLTDDQESWQMVHGWAESYMQARGLEHVVGPAGEEAAAAAALPGAAPETTSPQLARFGRELADLMAKHFQPGGDESNQAEAGRQTRQQADGLLEQSNMKQLVDELGPEFVAGVRPCFRPEMVYRYQSSWNWAVQDLYVTLSAVVAKARAGSEPEPREWLQAECERLRGRATDRMRRCARYLLAKWERMPEAEGAGSCLALLHGLLQDGGAVPRAVVADNGGIVYEETPPAERRAAQWPVRLCTMEPGGAWETDAELTSLFHAAARRH
;
A
#
# COMPACT_ATOMS: atom_id res chain seq x y z
N MET A 1 12.06 -49.00 -8.27
CA MET A 1 13.24 -49.03 -7.40
C MET A 1 14.05 -47.78 -7.71
N THR A 2 14.13 -46.75 -6.89
CA THR A 2 13.62 -46.53 -5.53
C THR A 2 13.55 -45.00 -5.41
N ALA A 3 12.39 -44.46 -5.03
CA ALA A 3 12.25 -43.04 -4.71
C ALA A 3 13.03 -42.80 -3.41
N ILE A 4 14.07 -41.97 -3.49
CA ILE A 4 14.73 -41.42 -2.31
C ILE A 4 13.87 -40.24 -1.89
N THR A 5 13.22 -40.36 -0.73
CA THR A 5 12.34 -39.34 -0.15
C THR A 5 13.16 -38.14 0.32
N ALA A 6 12.59 -36.95 0.16
CA ALA A 6 13.18 -35.64 0.49
C ALA A 6 13.68 -35.52 1.95
N GLU A 7 13.24 -36.43 2.83
CA GLU A 7 13.66 -36.54 4.22
C GLU A 7 15.13 -36.95 4.36
N GLN A 8 15.65 -37.84 3.48
CA GLN A 8 17.06 -38.26 3.51
C GLN A 8 18.04 -37.20 2.96
N GLN A 9 17.52 -36.20 2.22
CA GLN A 9 18.31 -35.11 1.68
C GLN A 9 18.48 -33.99 2.71
N SER A 10 17.45 -33.75 3.53
CA SER A 10 17.48 -32.85 4.68
C SER A 10 18.39 -33.34 5.82
N GLU A 11 18.40 -34.65 6.10
CA GLU A 11 19.28 -35.22 7.14
C GLU A 11 20.76 -35.13 6.76
N ARG A 12 21.10 -35.32 5.47
CA ARG A 12 22.48 -35.19 4.97
C ARG A 12 22.98 -33.74 4.96
N GLU A 13 22.12 -32.77 4.67
CA GLU A 13 22.49 -31.35 4.73
C GLU A 13 22.73 -30.90 6.18
N HIS A 14 21.96 -31.43 7.14
CA HIS A 14 22.17 -31.16 8.56
C HIS A 14 23.44 -31.81 9.12
N GLU A 15 23.77 -33.03 8.72
CA GLU A 15 24.98 -33.74 9.15
C GLU A 15 26.27 -33.08 8.62
N VAL A 16 26.25 -32.60 7.37
CA VAL A 16 27.38 -31.87 6.75
C VAL A 16 27.59 -30.51 7.41
N THR A 17 26.54 -29.81 7.84
CA THR A 17 26.68 -28.56 8.60
C THR A 17 27.23 -28.78 10.02
N TYR A 18 26.99 -29.94 10.64
CA TYR A 18 27.50 -30.26 11.97
C TYR A 18 28.99 -30.61 11.95
N GLU A 19 29.45 -31.37 10.95
CA GLU A 19 30.86 -31.70 10.73
C GLU A 19 31.72 -30.45 10.40
N LEU A 20 31.19 -29.51 9.61
CA LEU A 20 31.86 -28.24 9.27
C LEU A 20 31.99 -27.28 10.47
N LEU A 21 31.05 -27.33 11.41
CA LEU A 21 31.09 -26.51 12.62
C LEU A 21 32.02 -27.07 13.69
N LEU A 22 32.17 -28.39 13.79
CA LEU A 22 33.11 -29.03 14.71
C LEU A 22 34.56 -28.87 14.25
N THR A 23 34.83 -28.91 12.94
CA THR A 23 36.18 -28.68 12.38
C THR A 23 36.66 -27.23 12.51
N LEU A 24 35.75 -26.25 12.58
CA LEU A 24 36.09 -24.84 12.82
C LEU A 24 36.38 -24.50 14.30
N LEU A 25 36.12 -25.43 15.23
CA LEU A 25 36.33 -25.23 16.68
C LEU A 25 37.66 -25.81 17.19
N GLU A 26 38.39 -26.61 16.40
CA GLU A 26 39.65 -27.23 16.84
C GLU A 26 40.94 -26.50 16.42
N TYR A 27 40.87 -25.43 15.63
CA TYR A 27 42.06 -24.67 15.21
C TYR A 27 41.94 -23.15 15.45
N GLY A 28 42.57 -22.65 16.51
CA GLY A 28 42.86 -21.21 16.65
C GLY A 28 43.08 -20.71 18.08
N PRO A 29 44.31 -20.29 18.46
CA PRO A 29 44.70 -20.02 19.84
C PRO A 29 44.34 -18.60 20.33
N GLN A 30 44.08 -18.53 21.64
CA GLN A 30 44.33 -17.43 22.59
C GLN A 30 44.19 -15.98 22.09
N ASN A 31 43.07 -15.35 22.46
CA ASN A 31 43.10 -13.99 23.04
C ASN A 31 41.84 -13.74 23.89
N HIS A 32 42.00 -13.93 25.21
CA HIS A 32 41.19 -13.36 26.29
C HIS A 32 41.17 -11.82 26.13
N VAL A 33 40.14 -11.01 26.40
CA VAL A 33 39.14 -10.92 27.47
C VAL A 33 38.04 -10.01 26.89
N SER A 34 36.83 -10.51 26.55
CA SER A 34 35.62 -9.68 26.28
C SER A 34 34.38 -10.50 25.89
N LYS A 35 34.52 -11.74 25.42
CA LYS A 35 33.39 -12.51 24.83
C LYS A 35 32.63 -13.44 25.77
N THR A 36 33.01 -13.56 27.05
CA THR A 36 32.41 -14.55 27.96
C THR A 36 31.00 -14.21 28.47
N ARG A 37 30.48 -13.00 28.25
CA ARG A 37 29.06 -12.69 28.55
C ARG A 37 28.09 -13.02 27.42
N SER A 38 28.54 -13.13 26.17
CA SER A 38 27.63 -13.36 25.04
C SER A 38 27.30 -14.84 24.79
N TRP A 39 28.17 -15.77 25.21
CA TRP A 39 27.98 -17.19 24.90
C TRP A 39 27.03 -17.92 25.85
N ALA A 40 26.95 -17.51 27.13
CA ALA A 40 26.01 -18.09 28.09
C ALA A 40 24.55 -17.80 27.69
N ASP A 41 24.28 -16.57 27.23
CA ASP A 41 22.94 -16.13 26.82
C ASP A 41 22.48 -16.86 25.54
N ILE A 42 23.37 -17.04 24.55
CA ILE A 42 23.05 -17.74 23.29
C ILE A 42 22.81 -19.25 23.52
N THR A 43 23.53 -19.88 24.45
CA THR A 43 23.28 -21.29 24.81
C THR A 43 22.02 -21.48 25.65
N SER A 44 21.69 -20.52 26.52
CA SER A 44 20.46 -20.53 27.32
C SER A 44 19.21 -20.51 26.43
N ASP A 45 19.19 -19.63 25.44
CA ASP A 45 18.03 -19.45 24.55
C ASP A 45 17.78 -20.68 23.66
N ARG A 46 18.83 -21.36 23.19
CA ARG A 46 18.70 -22.59 22.37
C ARG A 46 18.17 -23.78 23.17
N HIS A 47 18.55 -23.92 24.43
CA HIS A 47 18.04 -24.99 25.29
C HIS A 47 16.61 -24.72 25.80
N GLN A 48 16.21 -23.45 25.94
CA GLN A 48 14.85 -23.08 26.34
C GLN A 48 13.79 -23.54 25.32
N PHE A 49 14.06 -23.45 24.02
CA PHE A 49 13.10 -23.86 22.97
C PHE A 49 12.76 -25.35 22.98
N SER A 50 13.63 -26.19 23.55
CA SER A 50 13.48 -27.66 23.56
C SER A 50 13.33 -28.26 24.96
N SER A 51 13.19 -27.41 26.00
CA SER A 51 13.02 -27.84 27.39
C SER A 51 11.67 -27.38 27.97
N PRO A 52 11.06 -28.12 28.90
CA PRO A 52 9.82 -27.71 29.53
C PRO A 52 10.01 -26.41 30.35
N VAL A 53 9.08 -25.47 30.19
CA VAL A 53 9.09 -24.19 30.92
C VAL A 53 8.72 -24.44 32.38
N GLN A 54 9.66 -24.26 33.29
CA GLN A 54 9.48 -24.49 34.74
C GLN A 54 8.82 -23.30 35.46
N TRP A 55 7.64 -22.89 34.99
CA TRP A 55 6.98 -21.67 35.47
C TRP A 55 6.65 -21.67 36.98
N ILE A 56 6.32 -22.83 37.55
CA ILE A 56 6.04 -22.97 38.99
C ILE A 56 7.30 -22.67 39.82
N ALA A 57 8.46 -23.20 39.42
CA ALA A 57 9.73 -22.94 40.12
C ALA A 57 10.14 -21.46 40.00
N THR A 58 9.86 -20.84 38.85
CA THR A 58 10.08 -19.41 38.64
C THR A 58 9.20 -18.56 39.56
N GLN A 59 7.91 -18.91 39.71
CA GLN A 59 6.99 -18.23 40.63
C GLN A 59 7.44 -18.38 42.09
N ASP A 60 7.79 -19.61 42.52
CA ASP A 60 8.28 -19.87 43.87
C ASP A 60 9.55 -19.03 44.16
N SER A 61 10.50 -18.95 43.21
CA SER A 61 11.70 -18.11 43.36
C SER A 61 11.40 -16.60 43.38
N LEU A 62 10.41 -16.13 42.61
CA LEU A 62 10.00 -14.72 42.58
C LEU A 62 9.29 -14.31 43.89
N LEU A 63 8.53 -15.23 44.47
CA LEU A 63 7.80 -15.02 45.72
C LEU A 63 8.68 -15.23 46.97
N ASP A 64 9.68 -16.12 46.90
CA ASP A 64 10.68 -16.31 47.95
C ASP A 64 11.64 -15.12 48.07
N ALA A 65 11.88 -14.41 46.96
CA ALA A 65 12.55 -13.12 46.96
C ALA A 65 11.64 -12.09 47.66
N ARG A 66 11.74 -12.00 49.00
CA ARG A 66 10.83 -11.30 49.95
C ARG A 66 10.62 -9.78 49.76
N HIS A 67 10.80 -9.22 48.56
CA HIS A 67 10.72 -7.78 48.29
C HIS A 67 9.92 -7.43 47.03
N VAL A 68 9.30 -8.38 46.32
CA VAL A 68 8.42 -8.04 45.20
C VAL A 68 7.10 -7.47 45.75
N GLN A 69 6.90 -6.16 45.60
CA GLN A 69 5.66 -5.48 45.99
C GLN A 69 4.70 -5.27 44.82
N ARG A 70 5.22 -5.26 43.59
CA ARG A 70 4.45 -5.01 42.37
C ARG A 70 4.94 -5.95 41.27
N TYR A 71 4.01 -6.66 40.65
CA TYR A 71 4.24 -7.51 39.48
C TYR A 71 3.47 -6.92 38.30
N VAL A 72 4.17 -6.64 37.20
CA VAL A 72 3.55 -6.06 36.00
C VAL A 72 3.78 -7.01 34.82
N GLU A 73 2.70 -7.54 34.27
CA GLU A 73 2.73 -8.39 33.08
C GLU A 73 2.71 -7.55 31.81
N ILE A 74 3.71 -7.78 30.94
CA ILE A 74 3.79 -7.19 29.61
C ILE A 74 3.30 -8.23 28.60
N GLY A 75 2.03 -8.10 28.20
CA GLY A 75 1.39 -9.01 27.27
C GLY A 75 0.03 -8.48 26.81
N PRO A 76 -0.57 -9.08 25.77
CA PRO A 76 -1.88 -8.67 25.27
C PRO A 76 -3.04 -8.99 26.23
N SER A 77 -2.82 -9.88 27.21
CA SER A 77 -3.80 -10.27 28.23
C SER A 77 -3.10 -10.54 29.57
N GLY A 78 -3.86 -10.51 30.67
CA GLY A 78 -3.37 -10.72 32.05
C GLY A 78 -3.26 -12.20 32.46
N THR A 79 -2.67 -13.05 31.62
CA THR A 79 -2.67 -14.51 31.84
C THR A 79 -1.70 -14.93 32.94
N LEU A 80 -0.47 -14.40 32.92
CA LEU A 80 0.56 -14.72 33.92
C LEU A 80 0.24 -14.09 35.28
N SER A 81 -0.40 -12.91 35.27
CA SER A 81 -0.90 -12.24 36.47
C SER A 81 -1.96 -13.06 37.18
N SER A 82 -2.91 -13.62 36.43
CA SER A 82 -3.95 -14.52 36.95
C SER A 82 -3.35 -15.80 37.53
N MET A 83 -2.40 -16.42 36.82
CA MET A 83 -1.69 -17.60 37.33
C MET A 83 -0.91 -17.30 38.62
N LEU A 84 -0.27 -16.13 38.73
CA LEU A 84 0.47 -15.74 39.93
C LEU A 84 -0.47 -15.45 41.10
N GLN A 85 -1.61 -14.79 40.85
CA GLN A 85 -2.66 -14.58 41.87
C GLN A 85 -3.18 -15.92 42.41
N GLN A 86 -3.43 -16.88 41.54
CA GLN A 86 -3.86 -18.22 41.95
C GLN A 86 -2.80 -18.94 42.81
N THR A 87 -1.51 -18.78 42.48
CA THR A 87 -0.40 -19.34 43.28
C THR A 87 -0.30 -18.67 44.66
N LEU A 88 -0.52 -17.35 44.75
CA LEU A 88 -0.56 -16.61 46.01
C LEU A 88 -1.74 -17.04 46.90
N GLU A 89 -2.90 -17.32 46.32
CA GLU A 89 -4.08 -17.84 47.03
C GLU A 89 -3.84 -19.26 47.56
N GLN A 90 -3.12 -20.10 46.80
CA GLN A 90 -2.85 -21.49 47.16
C GLN A 90 -1.71 -21.67 48.17
N LYS A 91 -0.72 -20.75 48.19
CA LYS A 91 0.40 -20.74 49.14
C LYS A 91 0.51 -19.39 49.86
N PRO A 92 -0.33 -19.10 50.87
CA PRO A 92 -0.16 -17.91 51.69
C PRO A 92 1.16 -18.02 52.49
N GLY A 93 2.13 -17.17 52.16
CA GLY A 93 3.40 -17.07 52.89
C GLY A 93 3.20 -16.60 54.35
N PRO A 94 4.21 -16.75 55.22
CA PRO A 94 4.10 -16.32 56.61
C PRO A 94 3.86 -14.81 56.69
N ALA A 95 2.74 -14.44 57.32
CA ALA A 95 2.20 -13.10 57.46
C ALA A 95 3.29 -12.02 57.66
N SER A 96 3.66 -11.35 56.58
CA SER A 96 4.28 -10.02 56.66
C SER A 96 3.15 -9.01 56.63
N GLY A 97 3.09 -8.11 57.61
CA GLY A 97 2.01 -7.12 57.79
C GLY A 97 1.89 -6.05 56.69
N HIS A 98 2.42 -6.30 55.49
CA HIS A 98 2.25 -5.50 54.29
C HIS A 98 1.57 -6.40 53.26
N GLY A 99 0.44 -5.96 52.69
CA GLY A 99 -0.36 -6.75 51.73
C GLY A 99 0.51 -7.38 50.64
N GLY A 100 0.11 -8.56 50.16
CA GLY A 100 0.85 -9.30 49.12
C GLY A 100 1.08 -8.48 47.84
N PRO A 101 1.98 -8.93 46.94
CA PRO A 101 2.32 -8.19 45.73
C PRO A 101 1.08 -7.83 44.90
N LYS A 102 0.99 -6.57 44.45
CA LYS A 102 -0.07 -6.13 43.52
C LYS A 102 0.28 -6.65 42.12
N CYS A 103 -0.50 -7.61 41.62
CA CYS A 103 -0.37 -8.10 40.23
C CYS A 103 -1.20 -7.21 39.30
N LEU A 104 -0.54 -6.64 38.28
CA LEU A 104 -1.11 -5.68 37.35
C LEU A 104 -0.79 -6.09 35.92
N THR A 105 -1.69 -5.79 34.99
CA THR A 105 -1.36 -5.80 33.57
C THR A 105 -0.69 -4.49 33.17
N PHE A 106 0.00 -4.48 32.03
CA PHE A 106 0.60 -3.25 31.49
C PHE A 106 -0.44 -2.13 31.27
N ALA A 107 -1.68 -2.47 30.91
CA ALA A 107 -2.76 -1.50 30.75
C ALA A 107 -3.14 -0.86 32.11
N ASP A 108 -3.26 -1.68 33.16
CA ASP A 108 -3.61 -1.21 34.51
C ASP A 108 -2.52 -0.33 35.12
N GLU A 109 -1.24 -0.68 34.91
CA GLU A 109 -0.11 0.13 35.38
C GLU A 109 -0.05 1.47 34.63
N LEU A 110 -0.39 1.50 33.34
CA LEU A 110 -0.43 2.74 32.57
C LEU A 110 -1.54 3.69 33.07
N GLU A 111 -2.68 3.16 33.48
CA GLU A 111 -3.75 3.94 34.12
C GLU A 111 -3.35 4.44 35.51
N GLU A 112 -2.72 3.60 36.34
CA GLU A 112 -2.26 4.02 37.68
C GLU A 112 -1.14 5.08 37.59
N VAL A 113 -0.23 4.96 36.63
CA VAL A 113 0.81 5.96 36.36
C VAL A 113 0.19 7.27 35.88
N ARG A 114 -0.80 7.23 34.98
CA ARG A 114 -1.54 8.44 34.57
C ARG A 114 -2.26 9.10 35.73
N ARG A 115 -2.89 8.30 36.60
CA ARG A 115 -3.62 8.77 37.77
C ARG A 115 -2.70 9.36 38.84
N THR A 116 -1.47 8.86 38.97
CA THR A 116 -0.46 9.40 39.88
C THR A 116 0.19 10.67 39.32
N THR A 117 0.42 10.76 38.00
CA THR A 117 0.91 12.01 37.38
C THR A 117 -0.13 13.13 37.37
N GLU A 118 -1.43 12.79 37.39
CA GLU A 118 -2.52 13.76 37.53
C GLU A 118 -2.86 14.10 39.00
N GLY A 119 -2.34 13.34 39.97
CA GLY A 119 -2.70 13.42 41.40
C GLY A 119 -1.74 14.20 42.32
N GLU A 120 -0.66 14.78 41.80
CA GLU A 120 0.32 15.59 42.56
C GLU A 120 0.13 17.11 42.42
N SER A 121 -1.04 17.56 41.94
CA SER A 121 -1.51 18.94 42.10
C SER A 121 -2.68 18.97 43.08
N GLU A 122 -2.38 19.24 44.34
CA GLU A 122 -3.30 19.74 45.38
C GLU A 122 -4.28 20.79 44.81
N SER A 123 -5.53 20.97 45.25
CA SER A 123 -6.25 20.55 46.46
C SER A 123 -7.73 20.94 46.30
N THR A 124 -8.64 20.11 46.80
CA THR A 124 -10.02 20.49 47.12
C THR A 124 -10.11 21.00 48.55
N ASP A 125 -10.74 22.16 48.77
CA ASP A 125 -11.69 22.41 49.88
C ASP A 125 -12.53 23.69 49.62
N PRO A 126 -13.69 23.90 50.29
CA PRO A 126 -14.95 24.21 49.62
C PRO A 126 -15.57 25.60 49.91
N ALA A 127 -16.54 25.96 49.06
CA ALA A 127 -17.65 26.93 49.20
C ALA A 127 -17.64 28.00 50.31
N THR A 128 -17.76 29.30 49.94
CA THR A 128 -18.74 30.26 50.53
C THR A 128 -19.01 31.43 49.57
N ALA A 129 -20.20 32.00 49.70
CA ALA A 129 -20.92 32.93 48.83
C ALA A 129 -20.49 34.42 48.83
N SER A 130 -21.05 35.13 47.83
CA SER A 130 -21.37 36.58 47.70
C SER A 130 -20.25 37.61 47.84
N ASP A 131 -20.00 38.41 46.79
CA ASP A 131 -20.71 39.70 46.54
C ASP A 131 -20.20 40.34 45.23
N GLU A 132 -21.12 40.90 44.45
CA GLU A 132 -20.89 41.92 43.40
C GLU A 132 -20.53 43.29 44.08
N PRO A 133 -20.13 44.40 43.40
CA PRO A 133 -20.40 44.75 41.99
C PRO A 133 -19.29 45.50 41.21
N ASP A 134 -19.63 45.73 39.93
CA ASP A 134 -19.38 46.93 39.11
C ASP A 134 -18.08 47.08 38.31
N ALA A 135 -18.20 46.91 36.98
CA ALA A 135 -17.99 48.00 36.02
C ALA A 135 -18.43 47.61 34.59
N ARG A 136 -19.39 48.38 34.09
CA ARG A 136 -20.03 48.43 32.76
C ARG A 136 -19.03 48.70 31.60
N PRO A 137 -19.41 48.45 30.33
CA PRO A 137 -20.07 49.52 29.58
C PRO A 137 -21.30 49.11 28.76
N THR A 138 -22.08 50.16 28.46
CA THR A 138 -23.46 50.25 27.98
C THR A 138 -23.58 50.22 26.44
N PRO A 139 -24.73 49.82 25.88
CA PRO A 139 -24.98 49.71 24.45
C PRO A 139 -25.53 51.01 23.83
N ALA A 140 -25.41 51.15 22.51
CA ALA A 140 -26.05 52.21 21.73
C ALA A 140 -27.15 51.62 20.81
N ALA A 141 -28.30 52.30 20.80
CA ALA A 141 -29.48 52.06 19.96
C ALA A 141 -29.74 53.30 19.04
N PRO A 142 -30.87 53.45 18.31
CA PRO A 142 -31.10 52.99 16.93
C PRO A 142 -31.58 54.12 15.94
N GLU A 143 -32.01 53.69 14.73
CA GLU A 143 -32.86 54.36 13.71
C GLU A 143 -32.22 55.26 12.61
N PRO A 144 -32.82 55.40 11.39
CA PRO A 144 -34.22 55.13 11.03
C PRO A 144 -34.50 54.28 9.75
N THR A 145 -35.78 53.94 9.63
CA THR A 145 -36.52 53.32 8.51
C THR A 145 -36.47 54.11 7.20
N PRO A 146 -36.76 53.44 6.06
CA PRO A 146 -37.90 53.91 5.28
C PRO A 146 -38.88 52.83 4.77
N VAL A 147 -40.14 53.24 4.87
CA VAL A 147 -41.44 52.90 4.27
C VAL A 147 -41.48 51.99 3.02
N ALA A 148 -42.56 51.21 2.96
CA ALA A 148 -42.94 50.16 2.01
C ALA A 148 -43.58 50.60 0.67
N ALA A 149 -43.65 49.60 -0.24
CA ALA A 149 -44.61 49.31 -1.34
C ALA A 149 -44.11 49.52 -2.81
N PRO A 150 -44.61 48.79 -3.84
CA PRO A 150 -45.50 47.61 -3.87
C PRO A 150 -44.98 46.41 -4.73
N ILE A 151 -45.76 45.32 -4.68
CA ILE A 151 -45.64 44.01 -5.34
C ILE A 151 -45.74 44.11 -6.88
N VAL A 152 -44.79 43.55 -7.66
CA VAL A 152 -45.07 42.81 -8.93
C VAL A 152 -43.85 41.94 -9.30
N GLY A 153 -44.09 40.66 -9.64
CA GLY A 153 -43.25 39.92 -10.58
C GLY A 153 -42.62 38.63 -10.04
N ALA A 154 -43.31 37.51 -10.25
CA ALA A 154 -42.77 36.17 -10.07
C ALA A 154 -41.44 36.01 -10.84
N LYS A 155 -40.33 35.97 -10.10
CA LYS A 155 -39.03 35.47 -10.57
C LYS A 155 -38.56 34.41 -9.60
N THR A 156 -38.06 33.32 -10.18
CA THR A 156 -37.68 32.04 -9.57
C THR A 156 -36.87 32.23 -8.29
N ARG A 157 -37.42 31.72 -7.18
CA ARG A 157 -36.81 31.65 -5.86
C ARG A 157 -35.71 30.59 -5.90
N ARG A 158 -34.47 30.92 -5.52
CA ARG A 158 -33.41 29.93 -5.32
C ARG A 158 -33.10 29.86 -3.84
N CYS A 159 -33.37 28.70 -3.23
CA CYS A 159 -33.01 28.41 -1.85
C CYS A 159 -31.48 28.24 -1.76
N LEU A 160 -30.85 28.75 -0.70
CA LEU A 160 -29.43 28.51 -0.43
C LEU A 160 -29.26 27.02 -0.08
N GLU A 161 -28.23 26.37 -0.63
CA GLU A 161 -27.98 24.94 -0.36
C GLU A 161 -27.63 24.74 1.12
N LEU A 162 -28.39 23.88 1.82
CA LEU A 162 -28.11 23.54 3.20
C LEU A 162 -26.90 22.60 3.30
N GLU A 163 -26.18 22.64 4.43
CA GLU A 163 -25.10 21.69 4.74
C GLU A 163 -25.63 20.26 4.71
N ASP A 164 -24.94 19.33 4.05
CA ASP A 164 -25.42 17.95 3.94
C ASP A 164 -25.24 17.20 5.26
N ALA A 165 -26.18 16.30 5.56
CA ALA A 165 -26.07 15.36 6.66
C ALA A 165 -26.49 13.98 6.15
N PRO A 166 -25.65 12.94 6.34
CA PRO A 166 -25.99 11.59 5.90
C PRO A 166 -27.20 11.05 6.66
N ALA A 167 -27.90 10.08 6.06
CA ALA A 167 -28.98 9.37 6.71
C ALA A 167 -28.48 8.60 7.93
N THR A 168 -29.26 8.61 9.01
CA THR A 168 -28.93 7.92 10.26
C THR A 168 -29.34 6.45 10.17
N ALA A 169 -28.51 5.53 10.67
CA ALA A 169 -28.81 4.09 10.65
C ALA A 169 -30.08 3.75 11.42
N SER A 170 -30.38 4.49 12.49
CA SER A 170 -31.63 4.38 13.25
C SER A 170 -32.87 4.72 12.43
N GLU A 171 -32.79 5.71 11.53
CA GLU A 171 -33.91 6.09 10.65
C GLU A 171 -34.15 5.04 9.57
N ALA A 172 -33.07 4.49 9.00
CA ALA A 172 -33.13 3.40 8.04
C ALA A 172 -33.70 2.12 8.69
N LEU A 173 -33.23 1.76 9.89
CA LEU A 173 -33.75 0.63 10.68
C LEU A 173 -35.25 0.80 10.97
N LEU A 174 -35.67 1.97 11.45
CA LEU A 174 -37.08 2.24 11.73
C LEU A 174 -37.94 2.15 10.47
N ALA A 175 -37.46 2.66 9.33
CA ALA A 175 -38.17 2.57 8.06
C ALA A 175 -38.35 1.11 7.60
N ILE A 176 -37.33 0.27 7.73
CA ILE A 176 -37.40 -1.17 7.37
C ILE A 176 -38.38 -1.90 8.29
N VAL A 177 -38.27 -1.70 9.60
CA VAL A 177 -39.13 -2.37 10.58
C VAL A 177 -40.60 -1.93 10.42
N ALA A 178 -40.85 -0.62 10.25
CA ALA A 178 -42.20 -0.10 10.02
C ALA A 178 -42.80 -0.63 8.71
N SER A 179 -42.00 -0.73 7.65
CA SER A 179 -42.43 -1.30 6.37
C SER A 179 -42.79 -2.79 6.51
N GLY A 180 -41.98 -3.58 7.24
CA GLY A 180 -42.25 -4.99 7.49
C GLY A 180 -43.49 -5.24 8.37
N LEU A 181 -43.70 -4.41 9.39
CA LEU A 181 -44.87 -4.49 10.28
C LEU A 181 -46.15 -3.93 9.66
N ARG A 182 -46.05 -3.16 8.56
CA ARG A 182 -47.15 -2.42 7.92
C ARG A 182 -47.85 -1.48 8.91
N THR A 183 -47.06 -0.82 9.75
CA THR A 183 -47.52 0.14 10.76
C THR A 183 -46.88 1.50 10.53
N ALA A 184 -47.54 2.56 10.98
CA ALA A 184 -46.95 3.90 10.93
C ALA A 184 -45.65 3.95 11.73
N LYS A 185 -44.65 4.70 11.24
CA LYS A 185 -43.34 4.84 11.90
C LYS A 185 -43.46 5.35 13.34
N ALA A 186 -44.42 6.23 13.60
CA ALA A 186 -44.69 6.80 14.92
C ALA A 186 -45.28 5.79 15.93
N SER A 187 -45.86 4.67 15.47
CA SER A 187 -46.43 3.64 16.36
C SER A 187 -45.46 2.52 16.70
N VAL A 188 -44.26 2.51 16.11
CA VAL A 188 -43.25 1.48 16.38
C VAL A 188 -42.48 1.86 17.64
N ASP A 189 -42.59 1.02 18.67
CA ASP A 189 -41.85 1.21 19.90
C ASP A 189 -40.40 0.74 19.74
N THR A 190 -39.45 1.68 19.86
CA THR A 190 -38.02 1.45 19.64
C THR A 190 -37.33 0.76 20.82
N SER A 191 -37.95 0.73 22.00
CA SER A 191 -37.38 0.04 23.17
C SER A 191 -37.49 -1.48 23.09
N HIS A 192 -38.36 -1.99 22.22
CA HIS A 192 -38.59 -3.43 22.06
C HIS A 192 -37.73 -4.04 20.95
N SER A 193 -37.50 -5.35 21.02
CA SER A 193 -36.78 -6.10 19.98
C SER A 193 -37.70 -6.51 18.83
N ILE A 194 -37.10 -6.86 17.68
CA ILE A 194 -37.84 -7.30 16.48
C ILE A 194 -38.69 -8.54 16.81
N LYS A 195 -38.16 -9.47 17.62
CA LYS A 195 -38.88 -10.66 18.09
C LYS A 195 -40.16 -10.31 18.87
N PHE A 196 -40.10 -9.30 19.73
CA PHE A 196 -41.26 -8.84 20.48
C PHE A 196 -42.29 -8.15 19.58
N LEU A 197 -41.84 -7.29 18.67
CA LEU A 197 -42.70 -6.58 17.72
C LEU A 197 -43.38 -7.53 16.72
N ALA A 198 -42.74 -8.64 16.36
CA ALA A 198 -43.29 -9.68 15.51
C ALA A 198 -44.39 -10.53 16.19
N LYS A 199 -44.58 -10.42 17.52
CA LYS A 199 -45.62 -11.13 18.30
C LYS A 199 -45.69 -12.64 18.01
N GLY A 200 -44.53 -13.29 17.86
CA GLY A 200 -44.44 -14.73 17.59
C GLY A 200 -44.64 -15.15 16.12
N ARG A 201 -44.76 -14.20 15.19
CA ARG A 201 -44.83 -14.48 13.74
C ARG A 201 -43.41 -14.64 13.16
N SER A 202 -42.84 -15.83 13.28
CA SER A 202 -41.47 -16.11 12.81
C SER A 202 -41.24 -15.79 11.31
N ALA A 203 -42.26 -15.96 10.45
CA ALA A 203 -42.15 -15.57 9.04
C ALA A 203 -41.89 -14.06 8.84
N LEU A 204 -42.58 -13.22 9.62
CA LEU A 204 -42.43 -11.75 9.55
C LEU A 204 -41.10 -11.31 10.17
N GLN A 205 -40.66 -11.97 11.24
CA GLN A 205 -39.35 -11.75 11.83
C GLN A 205 -38.23 -12.04 10.80
N ASN A 206 -38.29 -13.19 10.12
CA ASN A 206 -37.29 -13.56 9.12
C ASN A 206 -37.33 -12.65 7.88
N GLU A 207 -38.50 -12.13 7.51
CA GLU A 207 -38.63 -11.13 6.46
C GLU A 207 -37.93 -9.82 6.85
N ILE A 208 -38.18 -9.29 8.05
CA ILE A 208 -37.52 -8.06 8.54
C ILE A 208 -36.01 -8.27 8.64
N VAL A 209 -35.55 -9.38 9.21
CA VAL A 209 -34.12 -9.69 9.31
C VAL A 209 -33.51 -9.82 7.92
N GLY A 210 -34.18 -10.49 6.97
CA GLY A 210 -33.74 -10.59 5.58
C GLY A 210 -33.61 -9.23 4.89
N ASN A 211 -34.57 -8.33 5.13
CA ASN A 211 -34.53 -6.96 4.61
C ASN A 211 -33.38 -6.15 5.22
N LEU A 212 -33.09 -6.32 6.52
CA LEU A 212 -31.94 -5.73 7.18
C LEU A 212 -30.62 -6.27 6.61
N THR A 213 -30.55 -7.56 6.27
CA THR A 213 -29.36 -8.17 5.66
C THR A 213 -29.12 -7.59 4.27
N ALA A 214 -30.18 -7.42 3.47
CA ALA A 214 -30.08 -6.80 2.16
C ALA A 214 -29.59 -5.35 2.23
N GLU A 215 -29.99 -4.61 3.26
CA GLU A 215 -29.64 -3.20 3.43
C GLU A 215 -28.22 -2.99 3.97
N PHE A 216 -27.89 -3.59 5.12
CA PHE A 216 -26.65 -3.32 5.85
C PHE A 216 -25.50 -4.27 5.49
N ARG A 217 -25.78 -5.39 4.81
CA ARG A 217 -24.86 -6.50 4.45
C ARG A 217 -24.21 -7.23 5.63
N GLN A 218 -23.72 -6.49 6.62
CA GLN A 218 -23.16 -6.98 7.87
C GLN A 218 -24.10 -6.65 9.02
N LEU A 219 -24.46 -7.66 9.79
CA LEU A 219 -25.38 -7.59 10.92
C LEU A 219 -24.71 -8.23 12.14
N PRO A 220 -24.95 -7.71 13.35
CA PRO A 220 -24.54 -8.36 14.59
C PRO A 220 -25.17 -9.75 14.76
N ASP A 221 -24.57 -10.60 15.60
CA ASP A 221 -25.20 -11.88 15.94
C ASP A 221 -26.50 -11.66 16.75
N ALA A 222 -27.54 -12.44 16.45
CA ALA A 222 -28.85 -12.39 17.10
C ALA A 222 -29.58 -11.03 17.05
N VAL A 223 -29.59 -10.38 15.87
CA VAL A 223 -30.28 -9.10 15.60
C VAL A 223 -31.73 -9.08 16.07
N GLU A 224 -32.42 -10.21 16.03
CA GLU A 224 -33.82 -10.34 16.44
C GLU A 224 -34.07 -10.13 17.94
N GLU A 225 -33.05 -10.32 18.79
CA GLU A 225 -33.17 -10.24 20.25
C GLU A 225 -32.77 -8.86 20.79
N ILE A 226 -32.00 -8.10 20.03
CA ILE A 226 -31.51 -6.77 20.39
C ILE A 226 -32.64 -5.73 20.27
N ALA A 227 -32.70 -4.79 21.20
CA ALA A 227 -33.64 -3.67 21.14
C ALA A 227 -33.32 -2.74 19.95
N LEU A 228 -34.33 -2.15 19.30
CA LEU A 228 -34.09 -1.34 18.09
C LEU A 228 -33.18 -0.12 18.33
N VAL A 229 -33.23 0.48 19.53
CA VAL A 229 -32.33 1.59 19.89
C VAL A 229 -30.87 1.16 19.93
N GLU A 230 -30.58 -0.01 20.51
CA GLU A 230 -29.22 -0.54 20.62
C GLU A 230 -28.72 -1.04 19.27
N LEU A 231 -29.57 -1.74 18.53
CA LEU A 231 -29.29 -2.19 17.18
C LEU A 231 -28.97 -1.01 16.25
N GLY A 232 -29.72 0.09 16.35
CA GLY A 232 -29.46 1.30 15.59
C GLY A 232 -28.09 1.91 15.87
N ARG A 233 -27.63 1.88 17.14
CA ARG A 233 -26.29 2.37 17.51
C ARG A 233 -25.17 1.47 16.98
N GLU A 234 -25.37 0.16 17.03
CA GLU A 234 -24.38 -0.80 16.54
C GLU A 234 -24.25 -0.70 15.01
N LEU A 235 -25.38 -0.66 14.30
CA LEU A 235 -25.41 -0.48 12.85
C LEU A 235 -24.83 0.87 12.42
N GLN A 236 -24.95 1.91 13.25
CA GLN A 236 -24.37 3.23 12.95
C GLN A 236 -22.84 3.20 12.82
N ARG A 237 -22.14 2.25 13.46
CA ARG A 237 -20.68 2.10 13.35
C ARG A 237 -20.24 1.68 11.95
N THR A 238 -21.07 0.91 11.26
CA THR A 238 -20.77 0.31 9.95
C THR A 238 -21.49 1.03 8.80
N PHE A 239 -22.50 1.85 9.12
CA PHE A 239 -23.34 2.50 8.12
C PHE A 239 -22.67 3.75 7.50
N GLY A 240 -22.42 3.70 6.20
CA GLY A 240 -21.81 4.79 5.43
C GLY A 240 -22.76 5.93 5.02
N GLY A 241 -23.98 5.98 5.55
CA GLY A 241 -24.92 7.09 5.34
C GLY A 241 -25.68 7.09 4.01
N LYS A 242 -25.56 6.03 3.21
CA LYS A 242 -26.26 5.86 1.92
C LYS A 242 -27.30 4.76 2.01
N LEU A 243 -28.43 4.94 1.32
CA LEU A 243 -29.44 3.90 1.18
C LEU A 243 -28.89 2.71 0.38
N GLY A 244 -29.08 1.52 0.92
CA GLY A 244 -28.81 0.23 0.32
C GLY A 244 -29.88 -0.19 -0.69
N PRO A 245 -29.76 -1.42 -1.23
CA PRO A 245 -30.61 -1.87 -2.33
C PRO A 245 -32.07 -1.99 -1.94
N HIS A 246 -32.37 -2.49 -0.73
CA HIS A 246 -33.74 -2.69 -0.28
C HIS A 246 -34.47 -1.35 -0.13
N LEU A 247 -33.89 -0.36 0.55
CA LEU A 247 -34.54 0.94 0.73
C LEU A 247 -34.71 1.72 -0.57
N ASN A 248 -33.76 1.60 -1.52
CA ASN A 248 -33.91 2.20 -2.84
C ASN A 248 -35.05 1.56 -3.65
N GLU A 249 -35.16 0.23 -3.64
CA GLU A 249 -36.26 -0.47 -4.29
C GLU A 249 -37.61 -0.14 -3.64
N TRP A 250 -37.66 -0.15 -2.31
CA TRP A 250 -38.83 0.26 -1.53
C TRP A 250 -39.28 1.68 -1.90
N LEU A 251 -38.35 2.63 -2.00
CA LEU A 251 -38.65 4.01 -2.37
C LEU A 251 -39.21 4.11 -3.80
N ALA A 252 -38.58 3.42 -4.76
CA ALA A 252 -39.05 3.38 -6.14
C ALA A 252 -40.47 2.79 -6.25
N ASN A 253 -40.74 1.72 -5.49
CA ASN A 253 -42.06 1.08 -5.41
C ASN A 253 -43.10 2.00 -4.76
N LYS A 254 -42.78 2.69 -3.67
CA LYS A 254 -43.70 3.65 -3.02
C LYS A 254 -44.00 4.84 -3.91
N VAL A 255 -42.99 5.43 -4.55
CA VAL A 255 -43.16 6.56 -5.48
C VAL A 255 -44.02 6.16 -6.67
N SER A 256 -43.75 5.03 -7.32
CA SER A 256 -44.53 4.56 -8.47
C SER A 256 -45.96 4.14 -8.11
N ALA A 257 -46.19 3.59 -6.91
CA ALA A 257 -47.51 3.16 -6.46
C ALA A 257 -48.40 4.31 -5.98
N LYS A 258 -47.84 5.37 -5.38
CA LYS A 258 -48.60 6.41 -4.68
C LYS A 258 -48.62 7.77 -5.38
N LEU A 259 -47.57 8.13 -6.12
CA LEU A 259 -47.46 9.44 -6.76
C LEU A 259 -47.86 9.39 -8.24
N GLY A 260 -47.98 10.59 -8.83
CA GLY A 260 -48.30 10.81 -10.23
C GLY A 260 -47.42 10.01 -11.19
N PRO A 261 -47.96 9.58 -12.35
CA PRO A 261 -47.27 8.70 -13.29
C PRO A 261 -46.00 9.31 -13.90
N SER A 262 -45.88 10.63 -13.90
CA SER A 262 -44.70 11.33 -14.40
C SER A 262 -43.65 11.56 -13.30
N MET A 263 -43.99 11.37 -12.02
CA MET A 263 -43.11 11.65 -10.89
C MET A 263 -42.14 10.49 -10.65
N THR A 264 -40.84 10.72 -10.91
CA THR A 264 -39.77 9.77 -10.61
C THR A 264 -38.96 10.23 -9.40
N VAL A 265 -38.24 9.30 -8.75
CA VAL A 265 -37.34 9.63 -7.62
C VAL A 265 -36.35 10.73 -8.01
N SER A 266 -35.78 10.68 -9.22
CA SER A 266 -34.86 11.69 -9.73
C SER A 266 -35.50 13.08 -9.86
N LYS A 267 -36.76 13.16 -10.33
CA LYS A 267 -37.50 14.43 -10.42
C LYS A 267 -37.83 14.99 -9.03
N LEU A 268 -38.19 14.14 -8.08
CA LEU A 268 -38.43 14.53 -6.68
C LEU A 268 -37.15 15.08 -6.03
N ARG A 269 -36.03 14.36 -6.17
CA ARG A 269 -34.71 14.80 -5.71
C ARG A 269 -34.31 16.15 -6.31
N ALA A 270 -34.56 16.37 -7.59
CA ALA A 270 -34.29 17.65 -8.25
C ALA A 270 -35.16 18.79 -7.69
N ARG A 271 -36.47 18.56 -7.52
CA ARG A 271 -37.40 19.57 -6.99
C ARG A 271 -37.15 19.89 -5.51
N LEU A 272 -36.77 18.91 -4.69
CA LEU A 272 -36.39 19.12 -3.29
C LEU A 272 -35.10 19.94 -3.18
N ARG A 273 -34.12 19.69 -4.07
CA ARG A 273 -32.92 20.52 -4.15
C ARG A 273 -33.23 21.96 -4.56
N GLU A 274 -34.10 22.16 -5.55
CA GLU A 274 -34.45 23.49 -6.04
C GLU A 274 -35.29 24.30 -5.02
N SER A 275 -36.25 23.64 -4.37
CA SER A 275 -37.21 24.33 -3.48
C SER A 275 -36.68 24.52 -2.07
N PHE A 276 -35.97 23.51 -1.53
CA PHE A 276 -35.53 23.48 -0.12
C PHE A 276 -34.01 23.42 0.04
N GLY A 277 -33.21 23.38 -1.03
CA GLY A 277 -31.75 23.33 -0.92
C GLY A 277 -31.20 22.04 -0.32
N LEU A 278 -32.00 20.98 -0.22
CA LEU A 278 -31.60 19.71 0.39
C LEU A 278 -30.59 18.96 -0.50
N LYS A 279 -29.44 18.59 0.07
CA LYS A 279 -28.42 17.73 -0.57
C LYS A 279 -28.79 16.24 -0.42
N GLU A 280 -28.04 15.37 -1.09
CA GLU A 280 -28.43 13.96 -1.28
C GLU A 280 -28.61 13.19 0.04
N GLY A 281 -27.73 13.38 1.02
CA GLY A 281 -27.87 12.71 2.32
C GLY A 281 -29.14 13.12 3.08
N ARG A 282 -29.47 14.42 3.07
CA ARG A 282 -30.72 14.91 3.66
C ARG A 282 -31.96 14.52 2.87
N GLN A 283 -31.86 14.39 1.54
CA GLN A 283 -32.96 13.88 0.72
C GLN A 283 -33.29 12.44 1.10
N ASP A 284 -32.27 11.61 1.32
CA ASP A 284 -32.45 10.22 1.75
C ASP A 284 -33.10 10.16 3.14
N SER A 285 -32.61 10.95 4.09
CA SER A 285 -33.21 11.09 5.43
C SER A 285 -34.68 11.54 5.35
N PHE A 286 -35.00 12.49 4.45
CA PHE A 286 -36.36 12.94 4.18
C PHE A 286 -37.25 11.81 3.67
N PHE A 287 -36.79 11.02 2.69
CA PHE A 287 -37.57 9.90 2.17
C PHE A 287 -37.79 8.80 3.22
N LEU A 288 -36.82 8.59 4.12
CA LEU A 288 -36.98 7.70 5.27
C LEU A 288 -37.96 8.24 6.31
N GLY A 289 -38.18 9.55 6.40
CA GLY A 289 -39.19 10.19 7.25
C GLY A 289 -40.58 10.30 6.61
N ALA A 290 -40.67 10.26 5.28
CA ALA A 290 -41.92 10.50 4.55
C ALA A 290 -43.02 9.47 4.85
N ASP A 291 -44.28 9.94 4.86
CA ASP A 291 -45.47 9.14 5.17
C ASP A 291 -46.26 8.79 3.90
N PHE A 292 -45.71 7.91 3.08
CA PHE A 292 -46.37 7.46 1.84
C PHE A 292 -47.70 6.73 2.07
N ASP A 293 -47.95 6.25 3.29
CA ASP A 293 -49.15 5.48 3.63
C ASP A 293 -50.36 6.38 3.93
N SER A 294 -50.14 7.69 4.13
CA SER A 294 -51.21 8.69 4.18
C SER A 294 -51.98 8.81 2.86
N ILE A 295 -51.38 8.40 1.74
CA ILE A 295 -51.98 8.42 0.40
C ILE A 295 -52.74 7.11 0.20
N GLY A 296 -54.08 7.14 0.33
CA GLY A 296 -54.93 5.96 0.15
C GLY A 296 -54.85 5.37 -1.26
N SER A 297 -55.13 6.20 -2.27
CA SER A 297 -55.09 5.84 -3.71
C SER A 297 -54.06 6.67 -4.45
N ARG A 298 -53.46 6.10 -5.51
CA ARG A 298 -52.46 6.78 -6.34
C ARG A 298 -52.98 8.12 -6.85
N LEU A 299 -52.19 9.17 -6.66
CA LEU A 299 -52.48 10.51 -7.17
C LEU A 299 -52.34 10.53 -8.71
N THR A 300 -53.27 11.17 -9.40
CA THR A 300 -53.27 11.28 -10.87
C THR A 300 -52.57 12.55 -11.35
N ASP A 301 -52.54 13.60 -10.53
CA ASP A 301 -51.93 14.87 -10.85
C ASP A 301 -50.54 15.03 -10.21
N ASP A 302 -49.61 15.59 -10.98
CA ASP A 302 -48.23 15.81 -10.57
C ASP A 302 -48.11 17.01 -9.61
N GLN A 303 -49.04 17.98 -9.69
CA GLN A 303 -49.05 19.14 -8.82
C GLN A 303 -49.56 18.80 -7.42
N GLU A 304 -50.64 18.03 -7.31
CA GLU A 304 -51.13 17.48 -6.04
C GLU A 304 -50.07 16.58 -5.36
N SER A 305 -49.42 15.72 -6.16
CA SER A 305 -48.28 14.90 -5.69
C SER A 305 -47.17 15.75 -5.08
N TRP A 306 -46.86 16.90 -5.68
CA TRP A 306 -45.83 17.80 -5.18
C TRP A 306 -46.27 18.56 -3.93
N GLN A 307 -47.54 18.96 -3.81
CA GLN A 307 -48.06 19.63 -2.61
C GLN A 307 -47.97 18.74 -1.37
N MET A 308 -48.28 17.45 -1.50
CA MET A 308 -48.13 16.49 -0.42
C MET A 308 -46.67 16.33 0.02
N VAL A 309 -45.76 16.18 -0.95
CA VAL A 309 -44.32 16.10 -0.71
C VAL A 309 -43.79 17.38 -0.06
N HIS A 310 -44.30 18.55 -0.47
CA HIS A 310 -43.97 19.83 0.11
C HIS A 310 -44.39 19.91 1.59
N GLY A 311 -45.61 19.46 1.93
CA GLY A 311 -46.07 19.39 3.32
C GLY A 311 -45.23 18.45 4.19
N TRP A 312 -44.78 17.32 3.64
CA TRP A 312 -43.81 16.45 4.33
C TRP A 312 -42.46 17.14 4.51
N ALA A 313 -41.99 17.89 3.51
CA ALA A 313 -40.72 18.58 3.56
C ALA A 313 -40.74 19.70 4.62
N GLU A 314 -41.84 20.45 4.72
CA GLU A 314 -42.05 21.44 5.79
C GLU A 314 -42.02 20.79 7.18
N SER A 315 -42.71 19.66 7.37
CA SER A 315 -42.68 18.91 8.62
C SER A 315 -41.27 18.40 8.96
N TYR A 316 -40.54 17.89 7.97
CA TYR A 316 -39.15 17.45 8.13
C TYR A 316 -38.21 18.60 8.53
N MET A 317 -38.35 19.77 7.89
CA MET A 317 -37.57 20.96 8.20
C MET A 317 -37.86 21.46 9.63
N GLN A 318 -39.14 21.48 10.03
CA GLN A 318 -39.55 21.84 11.40
C GLN A 318 -38.97 20.86 12.44
N ALA A 319 -39.02 19.55 12.19
CA ALA A 319 -38.50 18.54 13.10
C ALA A 319 -36.98 18.63 13.31
N ARG A 320 -36.24 19.12 12.30
CA ARG A 320 -34.78 19.29 12.34
C ARG A 320 -34.34 20.71 12.71
N GLY A 321 -35.27 21.62 12.99
CA GLY A 321 -34.97 23.02 13.32
C GLY A 321 -34.29 23.79 12.19
N LEU A 322 -34.50 23.37 10.94
CA LEU A 322 -33.89 24.01 9.76
C LEU A 322 -34.80 25.16 9.31
N GLU A 323 -34.34 26.41 9.48
CA GLU A 323 -35.07 27.57 8.99
C GLU A 323 -34.97 27.68 7.47
N HIS A 324 -36.08 28.04 6.83
CA HIS A 324 -36.15 28.30 5.40
C HIS A 324 -35.42 29.62 5.09
N VAL A 325 -34.09 29.59 5.00
CA VAL A 325 -33.31 30.79 4.64
C VAL A 325 -33.55 31.11 3.17
N VAL A 326 -34.58 31.93 2.92
CA VAL A 326 -34.71 32.67 1.67
C VAL A 326 -33.72 33.82 1.75
N GLY A 327 -32.50 33.59 1.28
CA GLY A 327 -31.60 34.71 1.02
C GLY A 327 -32.22 35.61 -0.07
N PRO A 328 -32.15 36.95 0.04
CA PRO A 328 -32.27 37.77 -1.15
C PRO A 328 -31.21 37.27 -2.14
N ALA A 329 -31.53 37.24 -3.44
CA ALA A 329 -30.54 36.94 -4.47
C ALA A 329 -29.44 38.01 -4.37
N GLY A 330 -28.38 37.70 -3.61
CA GLY A 330 -27.19 38.54 -3.49
C GLY A 330 -26.47 38.55 -4.82
N GLU A 331 -26.21 39.74 -5.34
CA GLU A 331 -25.48 40.03 -6.57
C GLU A 331 -23.98 39.64 -6.52
N GLU A 332 -23.55 38.80 -5.58
CA GLU A 332 -22.16 38.36 -5.44
C GLU A 332 -21.89 37.04 -6.16
N ALA A 333 -22.07 37.06 -7.49
CA ALA A 333 -21.45 36.07 -8.38
C ALA A 333 -21.15 36.64 -9.78
N ALA A 334 -21.03 37.97 -9.92
CA ALA A 334 -20.77 38.62 -11.21
C ALA A 334 -19.27 38.79 -11.55
N ALA A 335 -18.32 38.31 -10.74
CA ALA A 335 -16.90 38.64 -10.90
C ALA A 335 -15.93 37.47 -11.20
N ALA A 336 -16.41 36.24 -11.44
CA ALA A 336 -15.50 35.10 -11.65
C ALA A 336 -15.86 34.16 -12.81
N ALA A 337 -16.53 34.64 -13.86
CA ALA A 337 -16.78 33.86 -15.08
C ALA A 337 -16.49 34.68 -16.35
N ALA A 338 -15.23 35.07 -16.52
CA ALA A 338 -14.69 35.47 -17.82
C ALA A 338 -13.84 34.31 -18.39
N LEU A 339 -14.53 33.31 -18.94
CA LEU A 339 -14.00 32.32 -19.87
C LEU A 339 -15.00 32.21 -21.03
N PRO A 340 -14.64 32.56 -22.28
CA PRO A 340 -15.58 32.54 -23.38
C PRO A 340 -15.68 31.12 -23.93
N GLY A 341 -16.79 30.43 -23.68
CA GLY A 341 -16.99 29.11 -24.28
C GLY A 341 -18.01 28.19 -23.61
N ALA A 342 -19.19 28.68 -23.23
CA ALA A 342 -20.36 27.82 -23.06
C ALA A 342 -21.62 28.68 -23.18
N ALA A 343 -22.33 28.54 -24.30
CA ALA A 343 -23.65 29.11 -24.43
C ALA A 343 -24.59 28.47 -23.38
N PRO A 344 -25.44 29.23 -22.69
CA PRO A 344 -26.50 28.64 -21.89
C PRO A 344 -27.47 27.96 -22.85
N GLU A 345 -27.68 26.66 -22.72
CA GLU A 345 -28.70 25.93 -23.48
C GLU A 345 -30.10 26.48 -23.12
N THR A 346 -30.56 27.48 -23.87
CA THR A 346 -31.93 28.00 -23.82
C THR A 346 -32.86 27.22 -24.74
N THR A 347 -32.49 25.99 -25.12
CA THR A 347 -33.37 25.12 -25.90
C THR A 347 -34.50 24.68 -24.97
N SER A 348 -35.68 25.29 -25.14
CA SER A 348 -36.91 24.89 -24.46
C SER A 348 -36.98 23.35 -24.42
N PRO A 349 -37.28 22.73 -23.27
CA PRO A 349 -37.39 21.26 -23.19
C PRO A 349 -38.45 20.72 -24.16
N GLN A 350 -39.40 21.55 -24.59
CA GLN A 350 -40.36 21.22 -25.65
C GLN A 350 -39.72 21.17 -27.03
N LEU A 351 -38.77 22.07 -27.34
CA LEU A 351 -38.03 22.05 -28.59
C LEU A 351 -37.06 20.85 -28.66
N ALA A 352 -36.46 20.49 -27.52
CA ALA A 352 -35.63 19.29 -27.41
C ALA A 352 -36.47 18.00 -27.56
N ARG A 353 -37.67 17.97 -26.99
CA ARG A 353 -38.64 16.85 -27.19
C ARG A 353 -39.09 16.78 -28.64
N PHE A 354 -39.50 17.90 -29.23
CA PHE A 354 -39.90 17.98 -30.63
C PHE A 354 -38.75 17.58 -31.58
N GLY A 355 -37.50 17.95 -31.25
CA GLY A 355 -36.31 17.52 -31.98
C GLY A 355 -36.08 16.01 -31.91
N ARG A 356 -36.29 15.38 -30.74
CA ARG A 356 -36.25 13.92 -30.59
C ARG A 356 -37.39 13.23 -31.34
N GLU A 357 -38.61 13.76 -31.26
CA GLU A 357 -39.77 13.22 -31.96
C GLU A 357 -39.62 13.32 -33.48
N LEU A 358 -39.09 14.43 -34.00
CA LEU A 358 -38.73 14.58 -35.41
C LEU A 358 -37.60 13.63 -35.80
N ALA A 359 -36.56 13.48 -34.97
CA ALA A 359 -35.48 12.55 -35.22
C ALA A 359 -35.98 11.09 -35.27
N ASP A 360 -36.86 10.69 -34.35
CA ASP A 360 -37.50 9.37 -34.33
C ASP A 360 -38.39 9.14 -35.54
N LEU A 361 -39.17 10.15 -35.96
CA LEU A 361 -40.03 10.06 -37.14
C LEU A 361 -39.19 9.99 -38.42
N MET A 362 -38.12 10.79 -38.53
CA MET A 362 -37.19 10.71 -39.66
C MET A 362 -36.44 9.37 -39.67
N ALA A 363 -36.01 8.85 -38.52
CA ALA A 363 -35.37 7.53 -38.42
C ALA A 363 -36.30 6.41 -38.92
N LYS A 364 -37.59 6.46 -38.55
CA LYS A 364 -38.61 5.50 -39.02
C LYS A 364 -38.89 5.60 -40.53
N HIS A 365 -38.83 6.80 -41.09
CA HIS A 365 -39.13 7.04 -42.51
C HIS A 365 -37.94 6.83 -43.46
N PHE A 366 -36.70 6.97 -42.98
CA PHE A 366 -35.49 6.93 -43.82
C PHE A 366 -34.63 5.67 -43.67
N GLN A 367 -35.03 4.67 -42.88
CA GLN A 367 -34.25 3.42 -42.76
C GLN A 367 -34.87 2.24 -43.53
N PRO A 368 -34.15 1.68 -44.54
CA PRO A 368 -34.33 0.29 -44.92
C PRO A 368 -33.59 -0.58 -43.88
N GLY A 369 -34.30 -1.21 -42.95
CA GLY A 369 -33.75 -2.25 -42.06
C GLY A 369 -33.02 -1.80 -40.78
N GLY A 370 -33.39 -0.66 -40.18
CA GLY A 370 -32.66 -0.08 -39.05
C GLY A 370 -32.79 -0.77 -37.68
N ASP A 371 -33.90 -1.47 -37.41
CA ASP A 371 -34.09 -2.16 -36.13
C ASP A 371 -33.12 -3.35 -35.97
N GLU A 372 -32.81 -4.08 -37.05
CA GLU A 372 -31.84 -5.18 -37.03
C GLU A 372 -30.40 -4.67 -36.91
N SER A 373 -30.05 -3.55 -37.55
CA SER A 373 -28.72 -2.95 -37.44
C SER A 373 -28.45 -2.38 -36.05
N ASN A 374 -29.40 -1.63 -35.49
CA ASN A 374 -29.28 -1.07 -34.14
C ASN A 374 -29.30 -2.17 -33.06
N GLN A 375 -30.13 -3.21 -33.21
CA GLN A 375 -30.10 -4.37 -32.30
C GLN A 375 -28.80 -5.18 -32.43
N ALA A 376 -28.25 -5.31 -33.65
CA ALA A 376 -26.95 -5.95 -33.86
C ALA A 376 -25.80 -5.13 -33.25
N GLU A 377 -25.84 -3.80 -33.34
CA GLU A 377 -24.87 -2.90 -32.70
C GLU A 377 -25.00 -2.90 -31.18
N ALA A 378 -26.21 -2.81 -30.64
CA ALA A 378 -26.46 -2.95 -29.20
C ALA A 378 -26.02 -4.32 -28.67
N GLY A 379 -26.27 -5.39 -29.44
CA GLY A 379 -25.80 -6.74 -29.13
C GLY A 379 -24.27 -6.86 -29.18
N ARG A 380 -23.60 -6.23 -30.15
CA ARG A 380 -22.12 -6.16 -30.21
C ARG A 380 -21.54 -5.39 -29.03
N GLN A 381 -22.12 -4.25 -28.67
CA GLN A 381 -21.66 -3.45 -27.52
C GLN A 381 -21.84 -4.22 -26.20
N THR A 382 -22.99 -4.87 -26.03
CA THR A 382 -23.26 -5.70 -24.84
C THR A 382 -22.27 -6.86 -24.75
N ARG A 383 -21.95 -7.50 -25.89
CA ARG A 383 -20.97 -8.57 -25.95
C ARG A 383 -19.55 -8.08 -25.69
N GLN A 384 -19.15 -6.94 -26.22
CA GLN A 384 -17.85 -6.32 -25.94
C GLN A 384 -17.71 -5.94 -24.47
N GLN A 385 -18.77 -5.44 -23.83
CA GLN A 385 -18.79 -5.15 -22.40
C GLN A 385 -18.69 -6.43 -21.58
N ALA A 386 -19.41 -7.49 -21.95
CA ALA A 386 -19.32 -8.79 -21.30
C ALA A 386 -17.91 -9.39 -21.46
N ASP A 387 -17.35 -9.39 -22.66
CA ASP A 387 -16.00 -9.88 -22.94
C ASP A 387 -14.95 -9.07 -22.17
N GLY A 388 -15.08 -7.73 -22.11
CA GLY A 388 -14.19 -6.88 -21.32
C GLY A 388 -14.28 -7.14 -19.81
N LEU A 389 -15.46 -7.46 -19.28
CA LEU A 389 -15.63 -7.86 -17.88
C LEU A 389 -14.99 -9.23 -17.61
N LEU A 390 -15.12 -10.17 -18.54
CA LEU A 390 -14.50 -11.50 -18.46
C LEU A 390 -12.97 -11.40 -18.54
N GLU A 391 -12.43 -10.57 -19.43
CA GLU A 391 -10.98 -10.30 -19.51
C GLU A 391 -10.46 -9.67 -18.23
N GLN A 392 -11.20 -8.72 -17.65
CA GLN A 392 -10.84 -8.13 -16.35
C GLN A 392 -10.89 -9.15 -15.21
N SER A 393 -11.88 -10.05 -15.19
CA SER A 393 -11.92 -11.12 -14.18
C SER A 393 -10.77 -12.10 -14.35
N ASN A 394 -10.45 -12.50 -15.58
CA ASN A 394 -9.34 -13.40 -15.87
C ASN A 394 -8.00 -12.75 -15.49
N MET A 395 -7.84 -11.45 -15.76
CA MET A 395 -6.65 -10.70 -15.36
C MET A 395 -6.52 -10.63 -13.84
N LYS A 396 -7.63 -10.41 -13.12
CA LYS A 396 -7.64 -10.42 -11.66
C LYS A 396 -7.25 -11.79 -11.10
N GLN A 397 -7.83 -12.87 -11.63
CA GLN A 397 -7.47 -14.23 -11.24
C GLN A 397 -5.97 -14.51 -11.44
N LEU A 398 -5.39 -14.08 -12.57
CA LEU A 398 -3.95 -14.23 -12.82
C LEU A 398 -3.09 -13.43 -11.84
N VAL A 399 -3.52 -12.23 -11.46
CA VAL A 399 -2.83 -11.39 -10.47
C VAL A 399 -2.95 -11.98 -9.07
N ASP A 400 -4.10 -12.57 -8.73
CA ASP A 400 -4.34 -13.19 -7.43
C ASP A 400 -3.50 -14.49 -7.27
N GLU A 401 -3.35 -15.28 -8.34
CA GLU A 401 -2.59 -16.54 -8.33
C GLU A 401 -1.07 -16.32 -8.39
N LEU A 402 -0.59 -15.44 -9.28
CA LEU A 402 0.85 -15.24 -9.53
C LEU A 402 1.44 -14.12 -8.67
N GLY A 403 0.60 -13.27 -8.10
CA GLY A 403 1.00 -12.07 -7.40
C GLY A 403 1.34 -10.90 -8.34
N PRO A 404 1.17 -9.65 -7.87
CA PRO A 404 1.36 -8.45 -8.69
C PRO A 404 2.82 -8.26 -9.14
N GLU A 405 3.79 -8.69 -8.31
CA GLU A 405 5.22 -8.56 -8.62
C GLU A 405 5.65 -9.46 -9.78
N PHE A 406 5.15 -10.70 -9.81
CA PHE A 406 5.45 -11.64 -10.90
C PHE A 406 4.87 -11.14 -12.22
N VAL A 407 3.61 -10.71 -12.23
CA VAL A 407 2.96 -10.16 -13.43
C VAL A 407 3.68 -8.91 -13.95
N ALA A 408 4.16 -8.06 -13.05
CA ALA A 408 4.98 -6.90 -13.43
C ALA A 408 6.37 -7.30 -13.95
N GLY A 409 6.99 -8.32 -13.34
CA GLY A 409 8.33 -8.79 -13.66
C GLY A 409 8.44 -9.54 -14.99
N VAL A 410 7.38 -10.22 -15.43
CA VAL A 410 7.35 -10.97 -16.71
C VAL A 410 7.16 -10.03 -17.92
N ARG A 411 7.01 -8.72 -17.71
CA ARG A 411 6.90 -7.76 -18.80
C ARG A 411 8.15 -7.78 -19.68
N PRO A 412 8.03 -7.93 -21.01
CA PRO A 412 9.17 -7.97 -21.90
C PRO A 412 9.90 -6.62 -21.89
N CYS A 413 11.15 -6.62 -21.43
CA CYS A 413 12.00 -5.43 -21.38
C CYS A 413 12.93 -5.30 -22.60
N PHE A 414 13.17 -6.40 -23.33
CA PHE A 414 14.06 -6.41 -24.48
C PHE A 414 13.47 -5.60 -25.65
N ARG A 415 14.21 -4.58 -26.09
CA ARG A 415 13.89 -3.77 -27.27
C ARG A 415 15.09 -3.78 -28.21
N PRO A 416 14.96 -4.24 -29.47
CA PRO A 416 16.09 -4.30 -30.39
C PRO A 416 16.68 -2.92 -30.71
N GLU A 417 15.85 -1.88 -30.66
CA GLU A 417 16.26 -0.48 -30.88
C GLU A 417 17.18 0.06 -29.78
N MET A 418 17.12 -0.52 -28.57
CA MET A 418 17.91 -0.10 -27.40
C MET A 418 19.21 -0.90 -27.25
N VAL A 419 19.64 -1.63 -28.30
CA VAL A 419 20.89 -2.40 -28.27
C VAL A 419 22.05 -1.49 -28.66
N TYR A 420 22.75 -0.99 -27.65
CA TYR A 420 23.99 -0.22 -27.83
C TYR A 420 25.18 -1.16 -28.07
N ARG A 421 25.88 -0.99 -29.20
CA ARG A 421 27.09 -1.75 -29.55
C ARG A 421 28.33 -0.87 -29.48
N TYR A 422 29.18 -1.09 -28.49
CA TYR A 422 30.45 -0.38 -28.35
C TYR A 422 31.58 -1.13 -29.06
N GLN A 423 31.91 -0.71 -30.28
CA GLN A 423 32.91 -1.40 -31.15
C GLN A 423 34.18 -0.57 -31.41
N SER A 424 34.25 0.67 -30.92
CA SER A 424 35.32 1.62 -31.22
C SER A 424 36.55 1.50 -30.32
N SER A 425 36.93 0.27 -29.92
CA SER A 425 38.08 0.02 -29.02
C SER A 425 39.40 0.58 -29.56
N TRP A 426 39.60 0.57 -30.88
CA TRP A 426 40.75 1.16 -31.55
C TRP A 426 40.89 2.67 -31.33
N ASN A 427 39.78 3.38 -31.14
CA ASN A 427 39.78 4.82 -30.87
C ASN A 427 40.07 5.08 -29.39
N TRP A 428 39.38 4.34 -28.52
CA TRP A 428 39.57 4.43 -27.07
C TRP A 428 41.00 4.10 -26.65
N ALA A 429 41.65 3.14 -27.30
CA ALA A 429 43.07 2.84 -27.05
C ALA A 429 44.01 4.02 -27.35
N VAL A 430 43.75 4.77 -28.43
CA VAL A 430 44.54 5.96 -28.79
C VAL A 430 44.21 7.14 -27.87
N GLN A 431 42.94 7.33 -27.54
CA GLN A 431 42.50 8.36 -26.60
C GLN A 431 43.11 8.13 -25.21
N ASP A 432 43.04 6.90 -24.71
CA ASP A 432 43.64 6.50 -23.44
C ASP A 432 45.13 6.81 -23.43
N LEU A 433 45.86 6.48 -24.50
CA LEU A 433 47.28 6.85 -24.63
C LEU A 433 47.51 8.36 -24.43
N TYR A 434 46.73 9.22 -25.10
CA TYR A 434 46.88 10.67 -24.97
C TYR A 434 46.47 11.19 -23.59
N VAL A 435 45.41 10.64 -22.99
CA VAL A 435 44.95 11.01 -21.64
C VAL A 435 45.99 10.62 -20.59
N THR A 436 46.59 9.44 -20.73
CA THR A 436 47.67 9.00 -19.86
C THR A 436 48.89 9.90 -19.98
N LEU A 437 49.30 10.22 -21.21
CA LEU A 437 50.45 11.09 -21.46
C LEU A 437 50.22 12.51 -20.96
N SER A 438 49.02 13.07 -21.12
CA SER A 438 48.69 14.39 -20.58
C SER A 438 48.65 14.38 -19.06
N ALA A 439 48.19 13.29 -18.44
CA ALA A 439 48.26 13.12 -16.99
C ALA A 439 49.70 13.10 -16.48
N VAL A 440 50.61 12.37 -17.15
CA VAL A 440 52.05 12.36 -16.82
C VAL A 440 52.64 13.77 -16.89
N VAL A 441 52.36 14.51 -17.95
CA VAL A 441 52.87 15.90 -18.12
C VAL A 441 52.27 16.84 -17.08
N ALA A 442 50.97 16.73 -16.79
CA ALA A 442 50.29 17.56 -15.79
C ALA A 442 50.85 17.33 -14.37
N LYS A 443 51.11 16.07 -14.01
CA LYS A 443 51.71 15.72 -12.72
C LYS A 443 53.17 16.16 -12.63
N ALA A 444 53.94 16.03 -13.72
CA ALA A 444 55.31 16.53 -13.78
C ALA A 444 55.40 18.07 -13.55
N ARG A 445 54.40 18.82 -14.04
CA ARG A 445 54.26 20.26 -13.78
C ARG A 445 53.88 20.61 -12.35
N ALA A 446 53.13 19.74 -11.68
CA ALA A 446 52.67 19.96 -10.31
C ALA A 446 53.79 19.81 -9.25
N GLY A 447 54.99 19.36 -9.64
CA GLY A 447 56.13 19.25 -8.73
C GLY A 447 56.02 18.12 -7.70
N SER A 448 55.07 17.19 -7.87
CA SER A 448 55.00 15.97 -7.07
C SER A 448 56.25 15.11 -7.29
N GLU A 449 56.70 14.41 -6.24
CA GLU A 449 57.83 13.46 -6.28
C GLU A 449 57.80 12.56 -7.53
N PRO A 450 58.96 12.08 -8.03
CA PRO A 450 59.00 11.19 -9.19
C PRO A 450 57.98 10.06 -9.01
N GLU A 451 57.04 9.95 -9.95
CA GLU A 451 55.94 8.98 -9.89
C GLU A 451 56.48 7.61 -9.46
N PRO A 452 55.83 6.92 -8.50
CA PRO A 452 56.24 5.58 -8.14
C PRO A 452 56.28 4.76 -9.43
N ARG A 453 57.42 4.14 -9.73
CA ARG A 453 57.63 3.35 -10.96
C ARG A 453 56.51 2.35 -11.20
N GLU A 454 55.92 1.88 -10.10
CA GLU A 454 54.73 1.03 -10.03
C GLU A 454 53.50 1.62 -10.74
N TRP A 455 53.20 2.91 -10.58
CA TRP A 455 52.07 3.55 -11.26
C TRP A 455 52.29 3.63 -12.77
N LEU A 456 53.50 4.00 -13.20
CA LEU A 456 53.87 4.02 -14.62
C LEU A 456 53.82 2.61 -15.22
N GLN A 457 54.24 1.58 -14.47
CA GLN A 457 54.18 0.18 -14.90
C GLN A 457 52.75 -0.32 -15.05
N ALA A 458 51.89 -0.08 -14.04
CA ALA A 458 50.48 -0.46 -14.08
C ALA A 458 49.74 0.20 -15.26
N GLU A 459 50.06 1.47 -15.52
CA GLU A 459 49.46 2.21 -16.61
C GLU A 459 49.99 1.77 -17.99
N CYS A 460 51.28 1.43 -18.09
CA CYS A 460 51.84 0.75 -19.26
C CYS A 460 51.12 -0.57 -19.54
N GLU A 461 50.86 -1.38 -18.52
CA GLU A 461 50.19 -2.68 -18.65
C GLU A 461 48.73 -2.52 -19.07
N ARG A 462 48.01 -1.58 -18.48
CA ARG A 462 46.63 -1.21 -18.86
C ARG A 462 46.56 -0.82 -20.33
N LEU A 463 47.49 0.01 -20.79
CA LEU A 463 47.60 0.46 -22.17
C LEU A 463 48.02 -0.69 -23.10
N ARG A 464 48.92 -1.58 -22.67
CA ARG A 464 49.38 -2.75 -23.42
C ARG A 464 48.24 -3.75 -23.66
N GLY A 465 47.39 -3.99 -22.65
CA GLY A 465 46.22 -4.87 -22.76
C GLY A 465 45.18 -4.44 -23.80
N ARG A 466 45.20 -3.17 -24.21
CA ARG A 466 44.30 -2.60 -25.24
C ARG A 466 45.05 -2.12 -26.48
N ALA A 467 46.33 -2.46 -26.61
CA ALA A 467 47.20 -1.92 -27.63
C ALA A 467 46.82 -2.42 -29.03
N THR A 468 46.30 -1.51 -29.85
CA THR A 468 46.04 -1.74 -31.28
C THR A 468 47.24 -1.31 -32.13
N ASP A 469 47.35 -1.81 -33.37
CA ASP A 469 48.41 -1.41 -34.30
C ASP A 469 48.44 0.09 -34.59
N ARG A 470 47.27 0.74 -34.55
CA ARG A 470 47.15 2.20 -34.67
C ARG A 470 47.78 2.89 -33.45
N MET A 471 47.44 2.44 -32.25
CA MET A 471 48.01 2.97 -31.01
C MET A 471 49.54 2.76 -30.95
N ARG A 472 50.05 1.58 -31.34
CA ARG A 472 51.49 1.31 -31.41
C ARG A 472 52.21 2.21 -32.42
N ARG A 473 51.58 2.52 -33.56
CA ARG A 473 52.10 3.52 -34.52
C ARG A 473 52.13 4.93 -33.95
N CYS A 474 51.08 5.35 -33.25
CA CYS A 474 51.04 6.63 -32.55
C CYS A 474 52.12 6.71 -31.46
N ALA A 475 52.26 5.66 -30.65
CA ALA A 475 53.29 5.55 -29.61
C ALA A 475 54.70 5.66 -30.21
N ARG A 476 54.99 4.97 -31.32
CA ARG A 476 56.28 5.10 -32.04
C ARG A 476 56.55 6.51 -32.57
N TYR A 477 55.52 7.16 -33.11
CA TYR A 477 55.64 8.56 -33.57
C TYR A 477 55.92 9.52 -32.41
N LEU A 478 55.21 9.37 -31.28
CA LEU A 478 55.40 10.21 -30.10
C LEU A 478 56.77 9.96 -29.44
N LEU A 479 57.24 8.72 -29.42
CA LEU A 479 58.56 8.35 -28.92
C LEU A 479 59.65 9.09 -29.71
N ALA A 480 59.65 8.97 -31.04
CA ALA A 480 60.62 9.65 -31.90
C ALA A 480 60.55 11.18 -31.79
N LYS A 481 59.39 11.75 -31.44
CA LYS A 481 59.22 13.18 -31.23
C LYS A 481 59.77 13.64 -29.88
N TRP A 482 59.57 12.87 -28.81
CA TRP A 482 60.09 13.20 -27.48
C TRP A 482 61.59 12.94 -27.34
N GLU A 483 62.15 11.94 -28.02
CA GLU A 483 63.61 11.74 -28.10
C GLU A 483 64.34 12.97 -28.68
N ARG A 484 63.68 13.72 -29.56
CA ARG A 484 64.19 14.97 -30.14
C ARG A 484 64.00 16.19 -29.23
N MET A 485 63.26 16.06 -28.13
CA MET A 485 62.97 17.14 -27.19
C MET A 485 63.20 16.68 -25.73
N PRO A 486 64.45 16.37 -25.34
CA PRO A 486 64.76 15.86 -24.00
C PRO A 486 64.55 16.90 -22.88
N GLU A 487 64.54 18.20 -23.23
CA GLU A 487 64.32 19.31 -22.29
C GLU A 487 62.84 19.54 -21.95
N ALA A 488 61.91 18.79 -22.56
CA ALA A 488 60.49 18.96 -22.30
C ALA A 488 60.10 18.43 -20.91
N GLU A 489 59.19 19.15 -20.23
CA GLU A 489 58.66 18.77 -18.92
C GLU A 489 58.02 17.37 -18.95
N GLY A 490 58.47 16.49 -18.05
CA GLY A 490 57.97 15.11 -17.99
C GLY A 490 58.49 14.18 -19.08
N ALA A 491 59.44 14.61 -19.93
CA ALA A 491 59.99 13.80 -21.03
C ALA A 491 60.52 12.43 -20.56
N GLY A 492 61.22 12.38 -19.42
CA GLY A 492 61.76 11.12 -18.88
C GLY A 492 60.67 10.08 -18.56
N SER A 493 59.60 10.48 -17.86
CA SER A 493 58.48 9.59 -17.51
C SER A 493 57.66 9.20 -18.74
N CYS A 494 57.48 10.12 -19.67
CA CYS A 494 56.81 9.89 -20.95
C CYS A 494 57.58 8.89 -21.83
N LEU A 495 58.91 9.02 -21.93
CA LEU A 495 59.77 8.08 -22.64
C LEU A 495 59.74 6.70 -21.97
N ALA A 496 59.81 6.63 -20.64
CA ALA A 496 59.69 5.37 -19.90
C ALA A 496 58.36 4.66 -20.19
N LEU A 497 57.25 5.40 -20.22
CA LEU A 497 55.93 4.85 -20.51
C LEU A 497 55.82 4.34 -21.95
N LEU A 498 56.32 5.10 -22.94
CA LEU A 498 56.28 4.70 -24.35
C LEU A 498 57.22 3.53 -24.66
N HIS A 499 58.41 3.50 -24.06
CA HIS A 499 59.30 2.35 -24.19
C HIS A 499 58.67 1.10 -23.56
N GLY A 500 58.08 1.21 -22.36
CA GLY A 500 57.37 0.09 -21.71
C GLY A 500 56.18 -0.41 -22.54
N LEU A 501 55.40 0.50 -23.14
CA LEU A 501 54.26 0.15 -23.99
C LEU A 501 54.67 -0.62 -25.27
N LEU A 502 55.83 -0.29 -25.83
CA LEU A 502 56.34 -0.89 -27.07
C LEU A 502 57.17 -2.18 -26.83
N GLN A 503 57.45 -2.53 -25.57
CA GLN A 503 58.08 -3.80 -25.22
C GLN A 503 57.06 -4.96 -25.26
N ASP A 504 57.43 -6.04 -25.93
CA ASP A 504 56.64 -7.27 -26.04
C ASP A 504 56.83 -8.15 -24.78
N GLY A 505 56.33 -7.68 -23.65
CA GLY A 505 56.31 -8.42 -22.39
C GLY A 505 55.01 -8.16 -21.65
N GLY A 506 54.05 -9.07 -21.75
CA GLY A 506 52.83 -9.03 -20.94
C GLY A 506 53.02 -9.86 -19.67
N ALA A 507 52.82 -9.26 -18.49
CA ALA A 507 52.69 -9.99 -17.24
C ALA A 507 51.45 -10.90 -17.30
N VAL A 508 51.56 -12.11 -16.74
CA VAL A 508 50.45 -13.07 -16.65
C VAL A 508 50.12 -13.25 -15.18
N PRO A 509 48.84 -13.12 -14.76
CA PRO A 509 48.48 -13.29 -13.37
C PRO A 509 48.71 -14.73 -12.93
N ARG A 510 49.43 -14.91 -11.82
CA ARG A 510 49.64 -16.20 -11.16
C ARG A 510 49.02 -16.15 -9.78
N ALA A 511 48.06 -17.03 -9.51
CA ALA A 511 47.57 -17.25 -8.16
C ALA A 511 48.53 -18.21 -7.44
N VAL A 512 49.06 -17.79 -6.30
CA VAL A 512 49.90 -18.62 -5.42
C VAL A 512 49.16 -18.75 -4.09
N VAL A 513 48.96 -19.99 -3.65
CA VAL A 513 48.44 -20.26 -2.31
C VAL A 513 49.62 -20.16 -1.35
N ALA A 514 49.61 -19.16 -0.47
CA ALA A 514 50.62 -19.00 0.56
C ALA A 514 50.51 -20.12 1.60
N ASP A 515 51.61 -20.41 2.31
CA ASP A 515 51.69 -21.53 3.27
C ASP A 515 50.68 -21.43 4.43
N ASN A 516 50.05 -20.27 4.63
CA ASN A 516 48.97 -20.03 5.58
C ASN A 516 47.55 -20.26 5.01
N GLY A 517 47.43 -20.78 3.79
CA GLY A 517 46.15 -21.03 3.10
C GLY A 517 45.52 -19.80 2.45
N GLY A 518 46.17 -18.63 2.50
CA GLY A 518 45.70 -17.42 1.81
C GLY A 518 46.00 -17.47 0.30
N ILE A 519 45.00 -17.19 -0.53
CA ILE A 519 45.21 -17.05 -1.98
C ILE A 519 45.78 -15.65 -2.24
N VAL A 520 47.04 -15.58 -2.66
CA VAL A 520 47.71 -14.34 -3.05
C VAL A 520 47.80 -14.29 -4.58
N TYR A 521 47.32 -13.21 -5.16
CA TYR A 521 47.47 -12.93 -6.59
C TYR A 521 48.74 -12.10 -6.79
N GLU A 522 49.73 -12.66 -7.50
CA GLU A 522 50.99 -11.98 -7.80
C GLU A 522 51.19 -11.92 -9.33
N GLU A 523 51.46 -10.72 -9.84
CA GLU A 523 51.73 -10.49 -11.26
C GLU A 523 53.24 -10.52 -11.50
N THR A 524 53.76 -11.68 -11.93
CA THR A 524 55.17 -11.80 -12.32
C THR A 524 55.34 -11.55 -13.82
N PRO A 525 56.43 -10.85 -14.24
CA PRO A 525 56.76 -10.74 -15.66
C PRO A 525 56.96 -12.14 -16.26
N PRO A 526 56.63 -12.35 -17.54
CA PRO A 526 56.75 -13.66 -18.15
C PRO A 526 58.23 -14.04 -18.12
N ALA A 527 58.59 -15.04 -17.30
CA ALA A 527 59.85 -15.75 -17.47
C ALA A 527 59.90 -16.16 -18.94
N GLU A 528 61.04 -15.89 -19.60
CA GLU A 528 61.27 -16.24 -21.01
C GLU A 528 60.56 -17.56 -21.30
N ARG A 529 59.59 -17.54 -22.22
CA ARG A 529 59.11 -18.77 -22.82
C ARG A 529 60.30 -19.37 -23.56
N ARG A 530 61.20 -20.07 -22.85
CA ARG A 530 61.61 -21.39 -23.33
C ARG A 530 60.28 -22.08 -23.51
N ALA A 531 59.88 -22.25 -24.77
CA ALA A 531 58.71 -23.00 -25.12
C ALA A 531 58.79 -24.31 -24.34
N ALA A 532 58.09 -24.38 -23.21
CA ALA A 532 57.81 -25.62 -22.54
C ALA A 532 56.80 -26.31 -23.45
N GLN A 533 57.31 -26.85 -24.55
CA GLN A 533 56.70 -27.99 -25.21
C GLN A 533 56.70 -29.07 -24.13
N TRP A 534 55.65 -29.11 -23.30
CA TRP A 534 55.37 -30.34 -22.57
C TRP A 534 55.15 -31.41 -23.64
N PRO A 535 56.03 -32.42 -23.75
CA PRO A 535 55.86 -33.44 -24.77
C PRO A 535 54.58 -34.21 -24.41
N VAL A 536 53.56 -34.09 -25.25
CA VAL A 536 52.30 -34.84 -25.13
C VAL A 536 52.64 -36.29 -25.45
N ARG A 537 52.68 -37.13 -24.43
CA ARG A 537 52.96 -38.56 -24.55
C ARG A 537 51.64 -39.29 -24.83
N LEU A 538 51.53 -39.90 -26.00
CA LEU A 538 50.40 -40.74 -26.37
C LEU A 538 50.64 -42.16 -25.88
N CYS A 539 49.69 -42.73 -25.15
CA CYS A 539 49.75 -44.10 -24.66
C CYS A 539 48.72 -44.97 -25.38
N THR A 540 49.09 -46.21 -25.68
CA THR A 540 48.21 -47.22 -26.25
C THR A 540 47.99 -48.34 -25.24
N MET A 541 46.80 -48.92 -25.23
CA MET A 541 46.44 -50.01 -24.32
C MET A 541 46.61 -51.33 -25.07
N GLU A 542 47.49 -52.19 -24.57
CA GLU A 542 47.64 -53.53 -25.12
C GLU A 542 46.42 -54.42 -24.79
N PRO A 543 46.18 -55.52 -25.53
CA PRO A 543 45.05 -56.43 -25.29
C PRO A 543 45.01 -57.04 -23.87
N GLY A 544 46.10 -56.94 -23.11
CA GLY A 544 46.19 -57.33 -21.69
C GLY A 544 45.89 -56.21 -20.68
N GLY A 545 45.49 -55.01 -21.12
CA GLY A 545 45.02 -53.91 -20.26
C GLY A 545 46.12 -53.02 -19.66
N ALA A 546 47.39 -53.23 -19.99
CA ALA A 546 48.47 -52.32 -19.62
C ALA A 546 48.58 -51.16 -20.62
N TRP A 547 48.75 -49.94 -20.09
CA TRP A 547 48.97 -48.74 -20.89
C TRP A 547 50.47 -48.49 -21.03
N GLU A 548 50.98 -48.50 -22.26
CA GLU A 548 52.37 -48.14 -22.57
C GLU A 548 52.41 -46.88 -23.43
N THR A 549 53.45 -46.07 -23.22
CA THR A 549 53.66 -44.85 -24.02
C THR A 549 54.21 -45.23 -25.39
N ASP A 550 53.44 -44.95 -26.43
CA ASP A 550 53.84 -45.16 -27.82
C ASP A 550 54.69 -43.96 -28.29
N ALA A 551 56.00 -44.20 -28.39
CA ALA A 551 56.96 -43.18 -28.79
C ALA A 551 56.79 -42.74 -30.25
N GLU A 552 56.36 -43.63 -31.15
CA GLU A 552 56.17 -43.32 -32.56
C GLU A 552 54.93 -42.44 -32.77
N LEU A 553 53.80 -42.79 -32.16
CA LEU A 553 52.58 -41.97 -32.20
C LEU A 553 52.80 -40.60 -31.56
N THR A 554 53.50 -40.56 -30.43
CA THR A 554 53.91 -39.31 -29.78
C THR A 554 54.73 -38.43 -30.73
N SER A 555 55.67 -39.03 -31.48
CA SER A 555 56.50 -38.29 -32.43
C SER A 555 55.70 -37.76 -33.64
N LEU A 556 54.77 -38.56 -34.15
CA LEU A 556 53.88 -38.20 -35.27
C LEU A 556 52.92 -37.07 -34.87
N PHE A 557 52.35 -37.13 -33.67
CA PHE A 557 51.52 -36.06 -33.12
C PHE A 557 52.29 -34.74 -33.05
N HIS A 558 53.52 -34.77 -32.53
CA HIS A 558 54.37 -33.57 -32.48
C HIS A 558 54.86 -33.09 -33.85
N ALA A 559 54.91 -33.96 -34.87
CA ALA A 559 55.22 -33.59 -36.24
C ALA A 559 54.02 -32.93 -36.93
N ALA A 560 52.80 -33.44 -36.71
CA ALA A 560 51.56 -32.87 -37.22
C ALA A 560 51.24 -31.51 -36.57
N ALA A 561 51.39 -31.41 -35.24
CA ALA A 561 51.17 -30.18 -34.49
C ALA A 561 52.16 -29.05 -34.83
N ARG A 562 53.28 -29.35 -35.51
CA ARG A 562 54.25 -28.37 -35.99
C ARG A 562 53.97 -27.86 -37.42
N ARG A 563 53.04 -28.50 -38.15
CA ARG A 563 52.68 -28.12 -39.54
C ARG A 563 51.45 -27.20 -39.62
N HIS A 564 50.70 -27.07 -38.54
CA HIS A 564 49.67 -26.05 -38.32
C HIS A 564 50.20 -24.98 -37.37
#